data_AF-A0A351G850-F1
#
_entry.id   AF-A0A351G850-F1
#
_cell.length_a   1.000
_cell.length_b   1.000
_cell.length_c   1.000
_cell.angle_alpha   90.00
_cell.angle_beta   90.00
_cell.angle_gamma   90.00
#
_symmetry.space_group_name_H-M   'P 1'
#
loop_
_entity.id
_entity.type
_entity.pdbx_description
1 polymer ?
#
loop_
_entity_poly.entity_id
_entity_poly.type
_entity_poly.pdbx_seq_one_letter_code
_entity_poly.pdbx_strand_id
1 'polypeptide(L)'
;MPTPILTIPGWRITALTWREPRLFIWSMSFTWWSFLPRWGGCFSLSPPIFSKPLRRSAKPRKLVLLRALQEKEVLPMSKQDKKFLRFSGFRRFQHWINTISFLTLGFTGLIQKYNQAPISLFFLDQLGGVETVRIIHRVSAVILVLITIVHFGDAFYSWYVKRKPLSMLPGKEDLTNAWGLLLYNLGIRKDKPKQGFYTFEEKFEYWALIWGTVLMTATGFILWNPVLANQILPGAWIPAAKAAHGLEAVLAVSAILIWHMYHVFIKHFNKSMYTGFMSQEEMEHHHPKTLEEPPYRPPAKDDQRYQERKRTFFTVYGIVAVLLLVALVWLVTVETTALATRPPVDDLKDLVAYAPLQATKIPEYSPDAVADLGDTWYDGIGTFINDSCGFCHKAEGGLGELNLTTYEGALAGGLSGPAVKPGASGVSPLIIWPQREDHPVHLDQDQLAALRIWIDNGALPGEMKATPPPQPTATSAPSSEVTAENVTYANTFQELFSSSCGFCHGTSGGLDVSTYESLVAGGDSGPGIVPGDPDASVVYQLQAAGENHFGQFSEEQLTLLKEWILAGAPED
;
A
#
# COMPACT_ATOMS: atom_id res chain seq x y z
N MET A 1 -32.18 -23.96 -10.41
CA MET A 1 -32.59 -24.04 -9.00
C MET A 1 -32.29 -22.68 -8.37
N PRO A 2 -33.24 -22.04 -7.67
CA PRO A 2 -33.06 -20.67 -7.21
C PRO A 2 -32.26 -20.61 -5.91
N THR A 3 -31.43 -19.59 -5.78
CA THR A 3 -30.74 -19.18 -4.55
C THR A 3 -31.74 -18.55 -3.56
N PRO A 4 -31.63 -18.81 -2.25
CA PRO A 4 -32.56 -18.27 -1.26
C PRO A 4 -32.19 -16.83 -0.88
N ILE A 5 -33.23 -16.01 -0.76
CA ILE A 5 -33.20 -14.64 -0.24
C ILE A 5 -33.26 -14.73 1.29
N LEU A 6 -32.24 -14.21 1.97
CA LEU A 6 -32.29 -14.00 3.42
C LEU A 6 -32.71 -12.54 3.70
N THR A 7 -33.93 -12.37 4.21
CA THR A 7 -34.46 -11.08 4.68
C THR A 7 -34.14 -10.88 6.16
N ILE A 8 -33.48 -9.76 6.50
CA ILE A 8 -33.42 -9.24 7.87
C ILE A 8 -34.30 -7.98 7.93
N PRO A 9 -35.28 -7.87 8.86
CA PRO A 9 -36.14 -6.70 8.96
C PRO A 9 -35.58 -5.67 9.96
N GLY A 10 -35.66 -4.38 9.59
CA GLY A 10 -35.93 -3.35 10.59
C GLY A 10 -34.98 -2.18 10.72
N TRP A 11 -34.69 -1.42 9.65
CA TRP A 11 -34.33 0.00 9.78
C TRP A 11 -35.07 0.83 8.71
N ARG A 12 -36.09 1.56 9.13
CA ARG A 12 -36.75 2.59 8.31
C ARG A 12 -35.85 3.82 8.27
N ILE A 13 -35.21 4.07 7.14
CA ILE A 13 -34.67 5.40 6.82
C ILE A 13 -35.56 6.00 5.73
N THR A 14 -36.15 7.14 6.09
CA THR A 14 -36.98 8.00 5.27
C THR A 14 -36.28 8.39 3.97
N ALA A 15 -36.98 8.16 2.85
CA ALA A 15 -36.53 8.50 1.52
C ALA A 15 -36.29 10.01 1.35
N LEU A 16 -35.02 10.39 1.18
CA LEU A 16 -34.63 11.62 0.49
C LEU A 16 -34.38 11.24 -0.96
N THR A 17 -35.34 11.59 -1.81
CA THR A 17 -35.35 11.33 -3.24
C THR A 17 -34.12 11.92 -3.93
N TRP A 18 -33.16 11.05 -4.27
CA TRP A 18 -32.09 11.36 -5.20
C TRP A 18 -32.62 11.21 -6.62
N ARG A 19 -32.59 12.31 -7.38
CA ARG A 19 -32.75 12.33 -8.84
C ARG A 19 -31.56 11.58 -9.45
N GLU A 20 -31.86 10.63 -10.33
CA GLU A 20 -30.91 9.79 -11.07
C GLU A 20 -29.75 10.57 -11.71
N PRO A 21 -28.64 9.86 -11.97
CA PRO A 21 -28.23 9.77 -13.36
C PRO A 21 -27.96 8.33 -13.80
N ARG A 22 -28.59 8.02 -14.92
CA ARG A 22 -28.46 6.85 -15.77
C ARG A 22 -27.00 6.42 -15.98
N LEU A 23 -26.75 5.15 -15.73
CA LEU A 23 -25.65 4.36 -16.27
C LEU A 23 -25.60 4.53 -17.80
N PHE A 24 -24.54 5.14 -18.31
CA PHE A 24 -24.12 5.01 -19.69
C PHE A 24 -22.78 4.27 -19.72
N ILE A 25 -22.87 3.00 -20.07
CA ILE A 25 -21.74 2.16 -20.45
C ILE A 25 -21.22 2.71 -21.78
N TRP A 26 -19.95 3.11 -21.82
CA TRP A 26 -19.20 3.25 -23.07
C TRP A 26 -17.94 2.41 -22.98
N SER A 27 -17.90 1.39 -23.84
CA SER A 27 -16.66 0.78 -24.32
C SER A 27 -15.85 1.85 -25.04
N MET A 28 -14.62 2.09 -24.61
CA MET A 28 -13.64 2.85 -25.39
C MET A 28 -12.49 1.95 -25.76
N SER A 29 -12.52 1.53 -27.02
CA SER A 29 -11.39 0.94 -27.74
C SER A 29 -10.24 1.95 -27.80
N PHE A 30 -9.04 1.48 -27.45
CA PHE A 30 -7.79 2.21 -27.58
C PHE A 30 -7.39 2.35 -29.06
N THR A 31 -7.18 3.58 -29.52
CA THR A 31 -6.27 3.87 -30.64
C THR A 31 -5.45 5.12 -30.32
N TRP A 32 -4.20 4.90 -29.93
CA TRP A 32 -3.13 5.90 -29.88
C TRP A 32 -2.49 5.97 -31.27
N TRP A 33 -2.46 7.15 -31.92
CA TRP A 33 -1.35 7.66 -32.74
C TRP A 33 -1.72 9.00 -33.41
N SER A 34 -0.68 9.79 -33.70
CA SER A 34 -0.65 11.05 -34.45
C SER A 34 -0.85 12.31 -33.61
N PHE A 35 0.25 12.96 -33.20
CA PHE A 35 0.51 14.41 -33.39
C PHE A 35 1.87 14.78 -32.77
N LEU A 36 2.94 14.72 -33.58
CA LEU A 36 4.24 15.35 -33.33
C LEU A 36 4.43 16.48 -34.34
N PRO A 37 4.75 17.74 -33.94
CA PRO A 37 5.26 18.73 -34.87
C PRO A 37 6.79 18.64 -34.99
N ARG A 38 7.21 18.44 -36.23
CA ARG A 38 8.58 18.47 -36.77
C ARG A 38 9.20 19.86 -36.59
N TRP A 39 10.26 19.97 -35.79
CA TRP A 39 11.11 21.17 -35.72
C TRP A 39 12.39 20.93 -36.51
N GLY A 40 12.63 21.75 -37.54
CA GLY A 40 13.90 21.82 -38.26
C GLY A 40 14.00 23.13 -39.03
N GLY A 41 15.10 23.87 -38.84
CA GLY A 41 15.51 24.92 -39.76
C GLY A 41 16.04 26.22 -39.16
N CYS A 42 17.37 26.30 -39.07
CA CYS A 42 18.25 27.48 -39.23
C CYS A 42 17.97 28.80 -38.49
N PHE A 43 18.82 29.09 -37.49
CA PHE A 43 19.21 30.45 -37.13
C PHE A 43 20.54 30.81 -37.83
N SER A 44 20.53 31.86 -38.65
CA SER A 44 21.73 32.54 -39.13
C SER A 44 21.83 33.92 -38.48
N LEU A 45 23.03 34.25 -37.99
CA LEU A 45 23.40 35.49 -37.32
C LEU A 45 23.75 36.58 -38.34
N SER A 46 23.32 37.82 -38.10
CA SER A 46 24.04 39.04 -38.53
C SER A 46 23.59 40.29 -37.72
N PRO A 47 24.46 41.31 -37.52
CA PRO A 47 24.34 42.34 -36.49
C PRO A 47 23.81 43.70 -37.02
N PRO A 48 23.58 44.73 -36.17
CA PRO A 48 22.82 45.93 -36.55
C PRO A 48 23.71 47.05 -37.10
N ILE A 49 23.16 47.84 -38.03
CA ILE A 49 23.74 49.10 -38.51
C ILE A 49 22.80 50.27 -38.17
N PHE A 50 23.40 51.33 -37.65
CA PHE A 50 22.79 52.57 -37.19
C PHE A 50 22.51 53.58 -38.34
N SER A 51 21.52 54.44 -38.06
CA SER A 51 21.34 55.84 -38.54
C SER A 51 20.64 56.10 -39.89
N LYS A 52 19.51 56.83 -39.84
CA LYS A 52 19.42 58.29 -40.07
C LYS A 52 17.97 58.80 -39.89
N PRO A 53 17.75 60.06 -39.47
CA PRO A 53 16.41 60.62 -39.29
C PRO A 53 15.93 61.36 -40.56
N LEU A 54 14.66 61.19 -40.91
CA LEU A 54 13.97 62.05 -41.88
C LEU A 54 12.87 62.84 -41.18
N ARG A 55 12.91 64.16 -41.40
CA ARG A 55 12.02 65.16 -40.82
C ARG A 55 11.00 65.62 -41.87
N ARG A 56 9.79 65.93 -41.38
CA ARG A 56 8.72 66.78 -41.94
C ARG A 56 7.85 66.22 -43.07
N SER A 57 6.55 66.13 -42.81
CA SER A 57 5.59 67.20 -43.15
C SER A 57 4.15 66.76 -42.85
N ALA A 58 3.39 67.61 -42.17
CA ALA A 58 2.00 67.35 -41.79
C ALA A 58 1.02 67.79 -42.88
N LYS A 59 -0.06 67.01 -43.08
CA LYS A 59 -1.34 67.51 -43.61
C LYS A 59 -2.48 67.02 -42.70
N PRO A 60 -3.33 67.92 -42.15
CA PRO A 60 -4.39 67.55 -41.22
C PRO A 60 -5.71 67.41 -41.97
N ARG A 61 -6.18 66.17 -42.18
CA ARG A 61 -7.58 65.93 -42.61
C ARG A 61 -8.12 64.53 -42.28
N LYS A 62 -7.53 63.86 -41.29
CA LYS A 62 -7.95 62.51 -40.83
C LYS A 62 -8.42 62.46 -39.38
N LEU A 63 -8.45 63.58 -38.65
CA LEU A 63 -8.71 63.55 -37.20
C LEU A 63 -10.20 63.45 -36.82
N VAL A 64 -11.12 63.85 -37.70
CA VAL A 64 -12.56 63.81 -37.38
C VAL A 64 -13.17 62.45 -37.71
N LEU A 65 -12.72 61.79 -38.79
CA LEU A 65 -13.21 60.45 -39.15
C LEU A 65 -12.60 59.34 -38.27
N LEU A 66 -11.36 59.53 -37.77
CA LEU A 66 -10.75 58.60 -36.81
C LEU A 66 -11.39 58.70 -35.41
N ARG A 67 -11.96 59.84 -35.03
CA ARG A 67 -12.72 59.97 -33.77
C ARG A 67 -14.06 59.24 -33.85
N ALA A 68 -14.77 59.36 -34.98
CA ALA A 68 -16.05 58.68 -35.19
C ALA A 68 -15.93 57.15 -35.37
N LEU A 69 -14.75 56.63 -35.72
CA LEU A 69 -14.46 55.19 -35.75
C LEU A 69 -13.81 54.67 -34.46
N GLN A 70 -13.45 55.54 -33.52
CA GLN A 70 -12.91 55.17 -32.20
C GLN A 70 -14.00 55.17 -31.11
N GLU A 71 -15.19 55.71 -31.41
CA GLU A 71 -16.37 55.67 -30.52
C GLU A 71 -17.37 54.56 -30.87
N LYS A 72 -17.20 53.83 -31.97
CA LYS A 72 -17.97 52.60 -32.22
C LYS A 72 -17.31 51.43 -31.51
N GLU A 73 -17.95 51.03 -30.41
CA GLU A 73 -17.74 49.78 -29.65
C GLU A 73 -16.50 49.71 -28.75
N VAL A 74 -16.45 50.58 -27.73
CA VAL A 74 -16.06 50.10 -26.40
C VAL A 74 -17.31 49.53 -25.73
N LEU A 75 -17.82 48.42 -26.27
CA LEU A 75 -18.67 47.55 -25.46
C LEU A 75 -17.81 47.12 -24.27
N PRO A 76 -18.29 47.22 -23.01
CA PRO A 76 -17.53 46.72 -21.89
C PRO A 76 -17.21 45.26 -22.16
N MET A 77 -15.92 44.92 -22.31
CA MET A 77 -15.47 43.54 -22.41
C MET A 77 -16.20 42.74 -21.34
N SER A 78 -16.86 41.65 -21.74
CA SER A 78 -17.59 40.83 -20.78
C SER A 78 -16.60 40.37 -19.70
N LYS A 79 -17.06 40.14 -18.47
CA LYS A 79 -16.17 39.64 -17.40
C LYS A 79 -15.41 38.36 -17.82
N GLN A 80 -15.94 37.60 -18.78
CA GLN A 80 -15.29 36.41 -19.33
C GLN A 80 -14.08 36.71 -20.22
N ASP A 81 -13.99 37.90 -20.81
CA ASP A 81 -12.90 38.26 -21.74
C ASP A 81 -11.65 38.75 -21.01
N LYS A 82 -11.77 39.19 -19.76
CA LYS A 82 -10.64 39.60 -18.92
C LYS A 82 -9.93 38.38 -18.37
N LYS A 83 -8.73 38.11 -18.90
CA LYS A 83 -7.87 36.99 -18.51
C LYS A 83 -6.76 37.43 -17.57
N PHE A 84 -6.64 36.77 -16.42
CA PHE A 84 -5.57 36.95 -15.46
C PHE A 84 -4.50 35.88 -15.64
N LEU A 85 -3.23 36.29 -15.71
CA LEU A 85 -2.11 35.36 -15.75
C LEU A 85 -1.91 34.73 -14.36
N ARG A 86 -2.22 33.44 -14.25
CA ARG A 86 -2.03 32.66 -13.01
C ARG A 86 -0.66 31.99 -13.00
N PHE A 87 -0.30 31.26 -14.05
CA PHE A 87 0.94 30.49 -14.09
C PHE A 87 1.78 30.78 -15.34
N SER A 88 3.08 31.02 -15.13
CA SER A 88 4.03 31.21 -16.23
C SER A 88 4.23 29.90 -17.01
N GLY A 89 4.68 30.01 -18.26
CA GLY A 89 4.97 28.84 -19.11
C GLY A 89 5.99 27.89 -18.45
N PHE A 90 7.04 28.43 -17.81
CA PHE A 90 8.05 27.61 -17.12
C PHE A 90 7.48 26.82 -15.94
N ARG A 91 6.57 27.41 -15.15
CA ARG A 91 5.91 26.70 -14.04
C ARG A 91 4.98 25.60 -14.52
N ARG A 92 4.24 25.85 -15.61
CA ARG A 92 3.41 24.82 -16.25
C ARG A 92 4.25 23.67 -16.78
N PHE A 93 5.38 23.98 -17.42
CA PHE A 93 6.32 22.97 -17.89
C PHE A 93 6.83 22.10 -16.73
N GLN A 94 7.29 22.71 -15.64
CA GLN A 94 7.73 21.96 -14.46
C GLN A 94 6.63 21.05 -13.90
N HIS A 95 5.40 21.58 -13.81
CA HIS A 95 4.27 20.79 -13.36
C HIS A 95 4.04 19.57 -14.24
N TRP A 96 4.03 19.71 -15.57
CA TRP A 96 3.80 18.57 -16.46
C TRP A 96 4.89 17.51 -16.37
N ILE A 97 6.16 17.90 -16.21
CA ILE A 97 7.25 16.95 -15.95
C ILE A 97 7.04 16.25 -14.60
N ASN A 98 6.66 16.99 -13.55
CA ASN A 98 6.32 16.43 -12.24
C ASN A 98 5.13 15.46 -12.32
N THR A 99 4.07 15.82 -13.03
CA THR A 99 2.88 14.99 -13.21
C THR A 99 3.23 13.69 -13.94
N ILE A 100 3.95 13.77 -15.06
CA ILE A 100 4.32 12.57 -15.82
C ILE A 100 5.21 11.66 -14.99
N SER A 101 6.28 12.20 -14.38
CA SER A 101 7.17 11.41 -13.51
C SER A 101 6.44 10.79 -12.32
N PHE A 102 5.61 11.55 -11.61
CA PHE A 102 4.81 11.06 -10.50
C PHE A 102 3.82 9.97 -10.91
N LEU A 103 3.10 10.15 -12.03
CA LEU A 103 2.16 9.12 -12.51
C LEU A 103 2.89 7.85 -12.92
N THR A 104 4.04 7.96 -13.58
CA THR A 104 4.87 6.79 -13.92
C THR A 104 5.39 6.10 -12.66
N LEU A 105 5.84 6.83 -11.64
CA LEU A 105 6.25 6.29 -10.34
C LEU A 105 5.10 5.59 -9.62
N GLY A 106 3.93 6.22 -9.56
CA GLY A 106 2.73 5.64 -8.96
C GLY A 106 2.32 4.35 -9.65
N PHE A 107 2.27 4.36 -10.98
CA PHE A 107 1.91 3.18 -11.77
C PHE A 107 2.90 2.02 -11.59
N THR A 108 4.20 2.28 -11.80
CA THR A 108 5.25 1.26 -11.64
C THR A 108 5.43 0.82 -10.19
N GLY A 109 5.20 1.70 -9.22
CA GLY A 109 5.25 1.42 -7.78
C GLY A 109 4.08 0.54 -7.33
N LEU A 110 2.87 0.80 -7.80
CA LEU A 110 1.69 -0.03 -7.51
C LEU A 110 1.84 -1.45 -8.07
N ILE A 111 2.37 -1.59 -9.30
CA ILE A 111 2.69 -2.90 -9.89
C ILE A 111 3.66 -3.67 -8.99
N GLN A 112 4.73 -3.01 -8.51
CA GLN A 112 5.72 -3.63 -7.64
C GLN A 112 5.17 -3.98 -6.24
N LYS A 113 4.31 -3.13 -5.67
CA LYS A 113 3.69 -3.34 -4.35
C LYS A 113 2.69 -4.50 -4.39
N TYR A 114 1.84 -4.54 -5.40
CA TYR A 114 0.80 -5.56 -5.59
C TYR A 114 1.19 -6.52 -6.71
N ASN A 115 2.38 -7.11 -6.60
CA ASN A 115 2.99 -7.93 -7.66
C ASN A 115 2.25 -9.25 -7.95
N GLN A 116 1.36 -9.69 -7.07
CA GLN A 116 0.52 -10.89 -7.26
C GLN A 116 -0.87 -10.59 -7.83
N ALA A 117 -1.27 -9.32 -7.91
CA ALA A 117 -2.58 -8.97 -8.45
C ALA A 117 -2.63 -9.30 -9.96
N PRO A 118 -3.73 -9.87 -10.49
CA PRO A 118 -3.84 -10.23 -11.91
C PRO A 118 -3.52 -9.08 -12.87
N ILE A 119 -3.95 -7.86 -12.51
CA ILE A 119 -3.66 -6.65 -13.29
C ILE A 119 -2.17 -6.28 -13.29
N SER A 120 -1.47 -6.48 -12.18
CA SER A 120 -0.02 -6.25 -12.09
C SER A 120 0.74 -7.29 -12.90
N LEU A 121 0.33 -8.56 -12.85
CA LEU A 121 0.91 -9.63 -13.67
C LEU A 121 0.75 -9.35 -15.17
N PHE A 122 -0.44 -8.89 -15.59
CA PHE A 122 -0.67 -8.45 -16.97
C PHE A 122 0.32 -7.35 -17.39
N PHE A 123 0.47 -6.29 -16.60
CA PHE A 123 1.40 -5.22 -16.95
C PHE A 123 2.87 -5.62 -16.85
N LEU A 124 3.24 -6.53 -15.95
CA LEU A 124 4.59 -7.08 -15.87
C LEU A 124 4.94 -7.84 -17.16
N ASP A 125 4.03 -8.64 -17.69
CA ASP A 125 4.22 -9.35 -18.97
C ASP A 125 4.39 -8.35 -20.14
N GLN A 126 3.49 -7.37 -20.25
CA GLN A 126 3.49 -6.40 -21.34
C GLN A 126 4.68 -5.43 -21.32
N LEU A 127 5.23 -5.14 -20.14
CA LEU A 127 6.37 -4.23 -19.98
C LEU A 127 7.73 -4.96 -20.03
N GLY A 128 7.75 -6.27 -20.31
CA GLY A 128 8.99 -7.03 -20.41
C GLY A 128 9.60 -7.40 -19.06
N GLY A 129 8.77 -7.63 -18.05
CA GLY A 129 9.13 -8.20 -16.75
C GLY A 129 9.41 -7.19 -15.64
N VAL A 130 9.71 -7.73 -14.47
CA VAL A 130 9.94 -6.97 -13.22
C VAL A 130 11.13 -6.02 -13.34
N GLU A 131 12.19 -6.41 -14.04
CA GLU A 131 13.40 -5.59 -14.14
C GLU A 131 13.16 -4.31 -14.93
N THR A 132 12.44 -4.39 -16.04
CA THR A 132 12.06 -3.21 -16.84
C THR A 132 11.22 -2.24 -16.01
N VAL A 133 10.23 -2.74 -15.25
CA VAL A 133 9.40 -1.92 -14.37
C VAL A 133 10.25 -1.22 -13.29
N ARG A 134 11.22 -1.92 -12.69
CA ARG A 134 12.17 -1.33 -11.72
C ARG A 134 13.06 -0.27 -12.34
N ILE A 135 13.54 -0.48 -13.57
CA ILE A 135 14.35 0.51 -14.30
C ILE A 135 13.51 1.76 -14.58
N ILE A 136 12.30 1.60 -15.11
CA ILE A 136 11.39 2.73 -15.38
C ILE A 136 11.13 3.51 -14.08
N HIS A 137 10.82 2.82 -12.99
CA HIS A 137 10.58 3.43 -11.69
C HIS A 137 11.78 4.28 -11.24
N ARG A 138 13.00 3.73 -11.28
CA ARG A 138 14.23 4.41 -10.88
C ARG A 138 14.54 5.61 -11.78
N VAL A 139 14.37 5.49 -13.10
CA VAL A 139 14.56 6.61 -14.04
C VAL A 139 13.55 7.73 -13.76
N SER A 140 12.27 7.39 -13.56
CA SER A 140 11.24 8.38 -13.20
C SER A 140 11.52 9.04 -11.84
N ALA A 141 12.09 8.31 -10.87
CA ALA A 141 12.50 8.88 -9.59
C ALA A 141 13.61 9.92 -9.76
N VAL A 142 14.63 9.63 -10.58
CA VAL A 142 15.71 10.59 -10.90
C VAL A 142 15.14 11.84 -11.58
N ILE A 143 14.22 11.67 -12.53
CA ILE A 143 13.55 12.81 -13.19
C ILE A 143 12.77 13.64 -12.15
N LEU A 144 12.04 12.99 -11.23
CA LEU A 144 11.29 13.66 -10.18
C LEU A 144 12.24 14.48 -9.27
N VAL A 145 13.34 13.89 -8.81
CA VAL A 145 14.32 14.60 -7.96
C VAL A 145 14.95 15.78 -8.71
N LEU A 146 15.31 15.62 -9.98
CA LEU A 146 15.85 16.70 -10.81
C LEU A 146 14.86 17.85 -10.97
N ILE A 147 13.59 17.55 -11.27
CA ILE A 147 12.58 18.61 -11.40
C ILE A 147 12.30 19.28 -10.06
N THR A 148 12.37 18.56 -8.94
CA THR A 148 12.28 19.13 -7.59
C THR A 148 13.41 20.12 -7.32
N ILE A 149 14.67 19.79 -7.65
CA ILE A 149 15.81 20.72 -7.52
C ILE A 149 15.56 22.01 -8.32
N VAL A 150 15.14 21.87 -9.58
CA VAL A 150 14.79 23.02 -10.45
C VAL A 150 13.62 23.82 -9.87
N HIS A 151 12.62 23.15 -9.30
CA HIS A 151 11.45 23.78 -8.70
C HIS A 151 11.81 24.63 -7.48
N PHE A 152 12.61 24.09 -6.56
CA PHE A 152 13.14 24.84 -5.42
C PHE A 152 13.99 26.03 -5.90
N GLY A 153 14.76 25.87 -6.97
CA GLY A 153 15.46 26.96 -7.65
C GLY A 153 14.53 28.09 -8.12
N ASP A 154 13.44 27.79 -8.84
CA ASP A 154 12.47 28.81 -9.28
C ASP A 154 11.74 29.46 -8.11
N ALA A 155 11.40 28.70 -7.07
CA ALA A 155 10.79 29.21 -5.84
C ALA A 155 11.73 30.18 -5.12
N PHE A 156 12.98 29.79 -4.91
CA PHE A 156 14.00 30.63 -4.28
C PHE A 156 14.32 31.86 -5.14
N TYR A 157 14.41 31.73 -6.46
CA TYR A 157 14.58 32.86 -7.37
C TYR A 157 13.42 33.85 -7.27
N SER A 158 12.20 33.33 -7.20
CA SER A 158 10.98 34.12 -7.06
C SER A 158 10.94 34.90 -5.75
N TRP A 159 11.40 34.30 -4.66
CA TRP A 159 11.46 34.96 -3.36
C TRP A 159 12.65 35.93 -3.23
N TYR A 160 13.87 35.47 -3.52
CA TYR A 160 15.09 36.23 -3.27
C TYR A 160 15.30 37.36 -4.28
N VAL A 161 15.27 37.03 -5.58
CA VAL A 161 15.58 37.98 -6.67
C VAL A 161 14.35 38.82 -7.02
N LYS A 162 13.21 38.15 -7.25
CA LYS A 162 11.97 38.84 -7.62
C LYS A 162 11.28 39.46 -6.40
N ARG A 163 11.51 39.03 -5.16
CA ARG A 163 10.78 39.53 -3.97
C ARG A 163 9.28 39.29 -4.05
N LYS A 164 8.88 38.20 -4.69
CA LYS A 164 7.49 37.73 -4.57
C LYS A 164 7.22 37.37 -3.10
N PRO A 165 6.02 37.70 -2.58
CA PRO A 165 5.64 37.26 -1.26
C PRO A 165 5.63 35.74 -1.21
N LEU A 166 5.94 35.18 -0.03
CA LEU A 166 5.92 33.75 0.24
C LEU A 166 4.50 33.24 0.45
N SER A 167 3.61 33.51 -0.53
CA SER A 167 2.18 33.20 -0.44
C SER A 167 1.87 31.70 -0.39
N MET A 168 2.86 30.83 -0.66
CA MET A 168 2.72 29.38 -0.56
C MET A 168 3.00 28.83 0.83
N LEU A 169 3.56 29.64 1.76
CA LEU A 169 3.75 29.20 3.13
C LEU A 169 2.40 29.13 3.87
N PRO A 170 2.15 28.09 4.68
CA PRO A 170 0.98 28.04 5.53
C PRO A 170 1.07 29.13 6.59
N GLY A 171 0.00 29.89 6.77
CA GLY A 171 -0.12 30.96 7.75
C GLY A 171 -1.29 30.73 8.71
N LYS A 172 -1.41 31.58 9.73
CA LYS A 172 -2.51 31.51 10.72
C LYS A 172 -3.90 31.61 10.05
N GLU A 173 -3.98 32.37 8.97
CA GLU A 173 -5.22 32.56 8.22
C GLU A 173 -5.68 31.27 7.53
N ASP A 174 -4.77 30.38 7.16
CA ASP A 174 -5.11 29.11 6.51
C ASP A 174 -5.91 28.19 7.43
N LEU A 175 -5.64 28.20 8.75
CA LEU A 175 -6.45 27.48 9.74
C LEU A 175 -7.88 28.04 9.81
N THR A 176 -8.02 29.36 9.80
CA THR A 176 -9.34 30.01 9.80
C THR A 176 -10.11 29.74 8.50
N ASN A 177 -9.41 29.67 7.38
CA ASN A 177 -10.00 29.31 6.08
C ASN A 177 -10.40 27.84 6.05
N ALA A 178 -9.57 26.93 6.58
CA ALA A 178 -9.87 25.50 6.68
C ALA A 178 -11.14 25.26 7.51
N TRP A 179 -11.21 25.88 8.71
CA TRP A 179 -12.39 25.79 9.56
C TRP A 179 -13.63 26.42 8.91
N GLY A 180 -13.47 27.60 8.30
CA GLY A 180 -14.55 28.27 7.58
C GLY A 180 -15.09 27.45 6.40
N LEU A 181 -14.21 26.77 5.67
CA LEU A 181 -14.57 25.90 4.55
C LEU A 181 -15.28 24.64 5.03
N LEU A 182 -14.86 24.06 6.16
CA LEU A 182 -15.55 22.94 6.79
C LEU A 182 -16.99 23.33 7.18
N LEU A 183 -17.15 24.46 7.89
CA LEU A 183 -18.47 24.95 8.27
C LEU A 183 -19.35 25.30 7.06
N TYR A 184 -18.75 25.81 5.98
CA TYR A 184 -19.46 26.07 4.73
C TYR A 184 -19.93 24.77 4.06
N ASN A 185 -19.06 23.76 3.97
CA ASN A 185 -19.40 22.46 3.39
C ASN A 185 -20.44 21.69 4.23
N LEU A 186 -20.48 21.90 5.55
CA LEU A 186 -21.52 21.38 6.45
C LEU A 186 -22.83 22.20 6.40
N GLY A 187 -22.88 23.27 5.60
CA GLY A 187 -24.06 24.14 5.46
C GLY A 187 -24.32 25.06 6.66
N ILE A 188 -23.45 25.08 7.67
CA ILE A 188 -23.56 25.94 8.86
C ILE A 188 -23.28 27.39 8.49
N ARG A 189 -22.27 27.61 7.63
CA ARG A 189 -21.92 28.93 7.11
C ARG A 189 -22.45 29.10 5.69
N LYS A 190 -23.04 30.26 5.37
CA LYS A 190 -23.60 30.54 4.04
C LYS A 190 -22.58 31.08 3.04
N ASP A 191 -21.56 31.77 3.51
CA ASP A 191 -20.52 32.39 2.70
C ASP A 191 -19.24 31.56 2.71
N LYS A 192 -18.68 31.35 1.51
CA LYS A 192 -17.39 30.69 1.37
C LYS A 192 -16.27 31.63 1.87
N PRO A 193 -15.28 31.14 2.64
CA PRO A 193 -14.18 31.98 3.11
C PRO A 193 -13.44 32.62 1.92
N LYS A 194 -13.14 33.91 2.04
CA LYS A 194 -12.35 34.64 1.03
C LYS A 194 -10.88 34.24 1.12
N GLN A 195 -10.35 33.69 0.04
CA GLN A 195 -8.98 33.19 -0.02
C GLN A 195 -8.13 33.96 -1.05
N GLY A 196 -6.81 33.92 -0.87
CA GLY A 196 -5.82 34.63 -1.69
C GLY A 196 -5.44 33.91 -2.98
N PHE A 197 -4.25 34.24 -3.50
CA PHE A 197 -3.76 33.69 -4.78
C PHE A 197 -3.69 32.15 -4.77
N TYR A 198 -3.28 31.59 -3.62
CA TYR A 198 -3.36 30.17 -3.34
C TYR A 198 -4.36 29.95 -2.21
N THR A 199 -5.30 29.02 -2.40
CA THR A 199 -6.23 28.63 -1.34
C THR A 199 -5.54 27.70 -0.33
N PHE A 200 -6.15 27.53 0.85
CA PHE A 200 -5.71 26.58 1.87
C PHE A 200 -5.59 25.17 1.28
N GLU A 201 -6.58 24.73 0.49
CA GLU A 201 -6.58 23.42 -0.14
C GLU A 201 -5.37 23.25 -1.08
N GLU A 202 -5.07 24.26 -1.92
CA GLU A 202 -3.92 24.24 -2.83
C GLU A 202 -2.58 24.25 -2.06
N LYS A 203 -2.50 24.99 -0.96
CA LYS A 203 -1.32 24.99 -0.09
C LYS A 203 -1.13 23.64 0.60
N PHE A 204 -2.20 23.07 1.13
CA PHE A 204 -2.16 21.78 1.81
C PHE A 204 -1.68 20.67 0.88
N GLU A 205 -2.23 20.58 -0.33
CA GLU A 205 -1.79 19.63 -1.36
C GLU A 205 -0.32 19.80 -1.73
N TYR A 206 0.13 21.05 -1.90
CA TYR A 206 1.53 21.33 -2.24
C TYR A 206 2.49 20.92 -1.13
N TRP A 207 2.15 21.19 0.13
CA TRP A 207 3.00 20.82 1.27
C TRP A 207 2.99 19.33 1.55
N ALA A 208 1.84 18.67 1.39
CA ALA A 208 1.75 17.23 1.41
C ALA A 208 2.67 16.62 0.33
N LEU A 209 2.67 17.17 -0.89
CA LEU A 209 3.56 16.72 -1.96
C LEU A 209 5.05 16.95 -1.63
N ILE A 210 5.42 18.11 -1.06
CA ILE A 210 6.81 18.39 -0.65
C ILE A 210 7.27 17.37 0.39
N TRP A 211 6.48 17.18 1.45
CA TRP A 211 6.83 16.25 2.52
C TRP A 211 6.91 14.82 2.01
N GLY A 212 5.90 14.38 1.24
CA GLY A 212 5.88 13.08 0.59
C GLY A 212 7.10 12.88 -0.30
N THR A 213 7.50 13.88 -1.10
CA THR A 213 8.70 13.76 -1.95
C THR A 213 9.98 13.55 -1.14
N VAL A 214 10.14 14.25 0.00
CA VAL A 214 11.30 14.07 0.89
C VAL A 214 11.31 12.65 1.47
N LEU A 215 10.18 12.20 2.02
CA LEU A 215 10.04 10.86 2.60
C LEU A 215 10.29 9.77 1.55
N MET A 216 9.68 9.90 0.37
CA MET A 216 9.80 8.94 -0.74
C MET A 216 11.23 8.90 -1.28
N THR A 217 11.93 10.04 -1.37
CA THR A 217 13.33 10.07 -1.79
C THR A 217 14.24 9.40 -0.75
N ALA A 218 14.04 9.68 0.54
CA ALA A 218 14.85 9.10 1.61
C ALA A 218 14.64 7.59 1.75
N THR A 219 13.38 7.14 1.80
CA THR A 219 13.03 5.72 1.87
C THR A 219 13.39 4.99 0.58
N GLY A 220 13.19 5.62 -0.59
CA GLY A 220 13.62 5.07 -1.88
C GLY A 220 15.14 4.89 -1.97
N PHE A 221 15.91 5.82 -1.40
CA PHE A 221 17.37 5.67 -1.29
C PHE A 221 17.77 4.45 -0.44
N ILE A 222 17.15 4.26 0.72
CA ILE A 222 17.40 3.09 1.59
C ILE A 222 17.08 1.79 0.83
N LEU A 223 16.01 1.76 0.04
CA LEU A 223 15.60 0.57 -0.72
C LEU A 223 16.44 0.34 -1.98
N TRP A 224 16.98 1.40 -2.59
CA TRP A 224 17.89 1.30 -3.72
C TRP A 224 19.28 0.87 -3.24
N ASN A 225 19.74 1.37 -2.08
CA ASN A 225 21.06 1.11 -1.54
C ASN A 225 21.02 0.45 -0.14
N PRO A 226 20.48 -0.78 0.00
CA PRO A 226 20.23 -1.39 1.30
C PRO A 226 21.52 -1.77 2.06
N VAL A 227 22.62 -2.07 1.36
CA VAL A 227 23.88 -2.48 2.01
C VAL A 227 24.54 -1.28 2.69
N LEU A 228 24.63 -0.17 1.97
CA LEU A 228 25.11 1.11 2.45
C LEU A 228 24.21 1.66 3.55
N ALA A 229 22.89 1.53 3.40
CA ALA A 229 21.96 1.91 4.45
C ALA A 229 22.21 1.14 5.74
N ASN A 230 22.45 -0.19 5.67
CA ASN A 230 22.71 -1.03 6.84
C ASN A 230 24.08 -0.78 7.51
N GLN A 231 25.03 -0.14 6.82
CA GLN A 231 26.29 0.28 7.43
C GLN A 231 26.13 1.49 8.37
N ILE A 232 25.09 2.29 8.13
CA ILE A 232 24.85 3.56 8.86
C ILE A 232 23.66 3.43 9.81
N LEU A 233 22.64 2.66 9.42
CA LEU A 233 21.37 2.48 10.13
C LEU A 233 21.19 1.01 10.54
N PRO A 234 20.53 0.74 11.67
CA PRO A 234 20.15 -0.63 12.05
C PRO A 234 19.32 -1.33 10.97
N GLY A 235 19.48 -2.65 10.82
CA GLY A 235 18.79 -3.43 9.78
C GLY A 235 17.27 -3.33 9.77
N ALA A 236 16.64 -3.02 10.92
CA ALA A 236 15.20 -2.77 11.03
C ALA A 236 14.71 -1.57 10.17
N TRP A 237 15.60 -0.64 9.79
CA TRP A 237 15.24 0.49 8.94
C TRP A 237 14.91 0.11 7.50
N ILE A 238 15.42 -1.02 6.99
CA ILE A 238 15.12 -1.48 5.64
C ILE A 238 13.64 -1.92 5.51
N PRO A 239 13.11 -2.85 6.34
CA PRO A 239 11.69 -3.20 6.29
C PRO A 239 10.79 -2.02 6.67
N ALA A 240 11.22 -1.15 7.61
CA ALA A 240 10.49 0.07 7.92
C ALA A 240 10.40 1.02 6.71
N ALA A 241 11.51 1.22 5.98
CA ALA A 241 11.52 2.01 4.76
C ALA A 241 10.64 1.37 3.67
N LYS A 242 10.65 0.04 3.53
CA LYS A 242 9.77 -0.67 2.59
C LYS A 242 8.29 -0.44 2.91
N ALA A 243 7.92 -0.54 4.19
CA ALA A 243 6.57 -0.28 4.65
C ALA A 243 6.18 1.19 4.44
N ALA A 244 7.01 2.13 4.90
CA ALA A 244 6.77 3.57 4.78
C ALA A 244 6.66 4.02 3.32
N HIS A 245 7.62 3.63 2.46
CA HIS A 245 7.61 3.95 1.03
C HIS A 245 6.36 3.38 0.35
N GLY A 246 6.04 2.11 0.63
CA GLY A 246 4.89 1.46 0.03
C GLY A 246 3.54 2.00 0.51
N LEU A 247 3.41 2.44 1.76
CA LEU A 247 2.17 3.03 2.29
C LEU A 247 2.00 4.47 1.83
N GLU A 248 3.07 5.27 1.90
CA GLU A 248 3.07 6.65 1.41
C GLU A 248 2.78 6.70 -0.09
N ALA A 249 3.31 5.76 -0.89
CA ALA A 249 2.98 5.68 -2.31
C ALA A 249 1.47 5.50 -2.56
N VAL A 250 0.81 4.61 -1.80
CA VAL A 250 -0.65 4.42 -1.90
C VAL A 250 -1.38 5.69 -1.48
N LEU A 251 -0.99 6.28 -0.35
CA LEU A 251 -1.59 7.53 0.14
C LEU A 251 -1.44 8.66 -0.89
N ALA A 252 -0.25 8.86 -1.44
CA ALA A 252 0.03 9.90 -2.41
C ALA A 252 -0.74 9.69 -3.73
N VAL A 253 -0.77 8.46 -4.26
CA VAL A 253 -1.55 8.14 -5.46
C VAL A 253 -3.04 8.35 -5.22
N SER A 254 -3.58 7.87 -4.09
CA SER A 254 -4.98 8.08 -3.72
C SER A 254 -5.32 9.55 -3.53
N ALA A 255 -4.46 10.33 -2.86
CA ALA A 255 -4.66 11.76 -2.68
C ALA A 255 -4.68 12.49 -4.04
N ILE A 256 -3.78 12.15 -4.96
CA ILE A 256 -3.79 12.76 -6.29
C ILE A 256 -5.03 12.35 -7.08
N LEU A 257 -5.39 11.06 -7.12
CA LEU A 257 -6.53 10.57 -7.91
C LEU A 257 -7.90 10.99 -7.36
N ILE A 258 -8.08 10.92 -6.04
CA ILE A 258 -9.39 11.15 -5.41
C ILE A 258 -9.57 12.63 -5.12
N TRP A 259 -8.55 13.30 -4.59
CA TRP A 259 -8.69 14.68 -4.12
C TRP A 259 -8.25 15.67 -5.20
N HIS A 260 -6.99 15.61 -5.64
CA HIS A 260 -6.44 16.61 -6.57
C HIS A 260 -7.14 16.57 -7.93
N MET A 261 -7.28 15.39 -8.56
CA MET A 261 -7.98 15.25 -9.85
C MET A 261 -9.46 15.62 -9.74
N TYR A 262 -10.14 15.25 -8.65
CA TYR A 262 -11.53 15.66 -8.43
C TYR A 262 -11.66 17.18 -8.39
N HIS A 263 -10.80 17.87 -7.63
CA HIS A 263 -10.84 19.32 -7.51
C HIS A 263 -10.54 20.04 -8.83
N VAL A 264 -9.61 19.52 -9.63
CA VAL A 264 -9.11 20.18 -10.86
C VAL A 264 -9.89 19.80 -12.13
N PHE A 265 -10.51 18.61 -12.18
CA PHE A 265 -11.24 18.14 -13.36
C PHE A 265 -12.76 18.04 -13.16
N ILE A 266 -13.22 17.62 -11.97
CA ILE A 266 -14.63 17.30 -11.74
C ILE A 266 -15.36 18.45 -11.06
N LYS A 267 -14.90 18.87 -9.88
CA LYS A 267 -15.52 19.95 -9.10
C LYS A 267 -15.41 21.29 -9.82
N HIS A 268 -14.26 21.56 -10.42
CA HIS A 268 -14.01 22.76 -11.20
C HIS A 268 -12.98 22.46 -12.28
N PHE A 269 -13.36 22.57 -13.56
CA PHE A 269 -12.44 22.30 -14.67
C PHE A 269 -11.45 23.46 -14.85
N ASN A 270 -10.31 23.38 -14.16
CA ASN A 270 -9.33 24.46 -14.10
C ASN A 270 -8.36 24.42 -15.29
N LYS A 271 -8.51 25.36 -16.23
CA LYS A 271 -7.66 25.44 -17.44
C LYS A 271 -6.30 26.13 -17.22
N SER A 272 -6.00 26.58 -16.00
CA SER A 272 -4.82 27.41 -15.75
C SER A 272 -3.49 26.67 -15.91
N MET A 273 -3.43 25.36 -15.68
CA MET A 273 -2.21 24.56 -15.92
C MET A 273 -1.98 24.23 -17.40
N TYR A 274 -3.02 24.33 -18.22
CA TYR A 274 -2.92 24.17 -19.68
C TYR A 274 -2.59 25.49 -20.36
N THR A 275 -3.31 26.57 -20.02
CA THR A 275 -3.21 27.86 -20.73
C THR A 275 -2.33 28.89 -20.01
N GLY A 276 -2.20 28.78 -18.69
CA GLY A 276 -1.57 29.79 -17.83
C GLY A 276 -2.52 30.87 -17.33
N PHE A 277 -3.74 30.94 -17.86
CA PHE A 277 -4.69 32.02 -17.59
C PHE A 277 -5.94 31.51 -16.86
N MET A 278 -6.62 32.44 -16.20
CA MET A 278 -7.92 32.24 -15.55
C MET A 278 -8.81 33.44 -15.86
N SER A 279 -10.12 33.22 -16.02
CA SER A 279 -11.08 34.31 -16.27
C SER A 279 -11.28 35.17 -15.01
N GLN A 280 -11.79 36.39 -15.17
CA GLN A 280 -12.11 37.26 -14.03
C GLN A 280 -13.15 36.63 -13.10
N GLU A 281 -14.18 35.99 -13.65
CA GLU A 281 -15.24 35.35 -12.88
C GLU A 281 -14.70 34.22 -12.00
N GLU A 282 -13.83 33.37 -12.54
CA GLU A 282 -13.15 32.31 -11.77
C GLU A 282 -12.26 32.89 -10.66
N MET A 283 -11.55 33.99 -10.94
CA MET A 283 -10.76 34.69 -9.93
C MET A 283 -11.63 35.31 -8.82
N GLU A 284 -12.77 35.91 -9.17
CA GLU A 284 -13.74 36.47 -8.22
C GLU A 284 -14.32 35.37 -7.31
N HIS A 285 -14.62 34.21 -7.87
CA HIS A 285 -15.24 33.10 -7.14
C HIS A 285 -14.26 32.30 -6.28
N HIS A 286 -13.06 32.00 -6.79
CA HIS A 286 -12.11 31.12 -6.12
C HIS A 286 -11.01 31.86 -5.38
N HIS A 287 -10.65 33.07 -5.81
CA HIS A 287 -9.49 33.82 -5.31
C HIS A 287 -9.82 35.30 -5.02
N PRO A 288 -10.94 35.59 -4.32
CA PRO A 288 -11.45 36.96 -4.19
C PRO A 288 -10.44 37.94 -3.58
N LYS A 289 -9.61 37.51 -2.61
CA LYS A 289 -8.59 38.40 -2.00
C LYS A 289 -7.51 38.82 -2.98
N THR A 290 -7.23 38.01 -3.99
CA THR A 290 -6.23 38.36 -5.02
C THR A 290 -6.64 39.59 -5.82
N LEU A 291 -7.96 39.83 -5.96
CA LEU A 291 -8.50 41.00 -6.65
C LEU A 291 -8.61 42.22 -5.73
N GLU A 292 -8.67 42.01 -4.42
CA GLU A 292 -8.65 43.06 -3.40
C GLU A 292 -7.22 43.58 -3.15
N GLU A 293 -6.21 42.72 -3.33
CA GLU A 293 -4.81 43.05 -3.14
C GLU A 293 -4.20 43.78 -4.35
N PRO A 294 -3.26 44.73 -4.12
CA PRO A 294 -2.57 45.40 -5.21
C PRO A 294 -1.75 44.38 -6.03
N PRO A 295 -1.76 44.46 -7.37
CA PRO A 295 -1.03 43.52 -8.20
C PRO A 295 0.46 43.60 -7.88
N TYR A 296 1.08 42.43 -7.67
CA TYR A 296 2.51 42.33 -7.44
C TYR A 296 3.29 43.00 -8.58
N ARG A 297 4.16 43.95 -8.22
CA ARG A 297 5.07 44.63 -9.15
C ARG A 297 6.50 44.11 -8.93
N PRO A 298 7.11 43.44 -9.92
CA PRO A 298 8.49 43.01 -9.77
C PRO A 298 9.44 44.21 -9.68
N PRO A 299 10.57 44.06 -8.95
CA PRO A 299 11.66 45.03 -9.02
C PRO A 299 12.07 45.28 -10.47
N ALA A 300 12.42 46.52 -10.77
CA ALA A 300 12.85 46.91 -12.10
C ALA A 300 14.09 46.10 -12.51
N LYS A 301 14.13 45.60 -13.74
CA LYS A 301 15.22 44.70 -14.17
C LYS A 301 16.56 45.43 -14.29
N ASP A 302 16.52 46.73 -14.49
CA ASP A 302 17.65 47.66 -14.57
C ASP A 302 18.15 48.14 -13.19
N ASP A 303 17.42 47.83 -12.10
CA ASP A 303 17.88 48.12 -10.74
C ASP A 303 19.19 47.36 -10.42
N GLN A 304 20.20 48.10 -9.94
CA GLN A 304 21.48 47.53 -9.51
C GLN A 304 21.27 46.43 -8.46
N ARG A 305 20.39 46.62 -7.48
CA ARG A 305 20.11 45.61 -6.44
C ARG A 305 19.46 44.37 -7.02
N TYR A 306 18.65 44.50 -8.08
CA TYR A 306 18.09 43.35 -8.79
C TYR A 306 19.19 42.54 -9.46
N GLN A 307 20.12 43.20 -10.16
CA GLN A 307 21.23 42.54 -10.84
C GLN A 307 22.22 41.89 -9.87
N GLU A 308 22.52 42.55 -8.74
CA GLU A 308 23.36 41.98 -7.67
C GLU A 308 22.76 40.69 -7.12
N ARG A 309 21.48 40.71 -6.71
CA ARG A 309 20.78 39.52 -6.22
C ARG A 309 20.71 38.43 -7.27
N LYS A 310 20.46 38.79 -8.53
CA LYS A 310 20.42 37.85 -9.64
C LYS A 310 21.78 37.16 -9.81
N ARG A 311 22.89 37.90 -9.80
CA ARG A 311 24.24 37.35 -9.88
C ARG A 311 24.53 36.42 -8.70
N THR A 312 24.30 36.90 -7.47
CA THR A 312 24.48 36.10 -6.25
C THR A 312 23.65 34.82 -6.30
N PHE A 313 22.39 34.91 -6.71
CA PHE A 313 21.52 33.74 -6.87
C PHE A 313 22.12 32.73 -7.84
N PHE A 314 22.48 33.12 -9.07
CA PHE A 314 22.98 32.16 -10.06
C PHE A 314 24.32 31.55 -9.65
N THR A 315 25.20 32.31 -8.97
CA THR A 315 26.45 31.76 -8.41
C THR A 315 26.16 30.74 -7.33
N VAL A 316 25.38 31.10 -6.30
CA VAL A 316 25.11 30.21 -5.16
C VAL A 316 24.27 28.99 -5.59
N TYR A 317 23.18 29.21 -6.32
CA TYR A 317 22.34 28.13 -6.83
C TYR A 317 23.11 27.25 -7.81
N GLY A 318 23.99 27.80 -8.65
CA GLY A 318 24.84 27.02 -9.54
C GLY A 318 25.75 26.05 -8.78
N ILE A 319 26.41 26.53 -7.72
CA ILE A 319 27.25 25.68 -6.85
C ILE A 319 26.41 24.61 -6.17
N VAL A 320 25.29 25.00 -5.53
CA VAL A 320 24.41 24.05 -4.83
C VAL A 320 23.81 23.02 -5.79
N ALA A 321 23.37 23.42 -6.97
CA ALA A 321 22.81 22.52 -7.98
C ALA A 321 23.85 21.53 -8.49
N VAL A 322 25.11 21.95 -8.69
CA VAL A 322 26.20 21.04 -9.04
C VAL A 322 26.48 20.05 -7.90
N LEU A 323 26.52 20.50 -6.65
CA LEU A 323 26.70 19.61 -5.50
C LEU A 323 25.56 18.60 -5.38
N LEU A 324 24.31 19.03 -5.53
CA LEU A 324 23.14 18.15 -5.51
C LEU A 324 23.13 17.18 -6.70
N LEU A 325 23.59 17.61 -7.88
CA LEU A 325 23.72 16.74 -9.04
C LEU A 325 24.81 15.69 -8.83
N VAL A 326 25.97 16.07 -8.28
CA VAL A 326 27.03 15.14 -7.91
C VAL A 326 26.54 14.15 -6.86
N ALA A 327 25.83 14.63 -5.84
CA ALA A 327 25.22 13.78 -4.82
C ALA A 327 24.19 12.82 -5.42
N LEU A 328 23.36 13.28 -6.37
CA LEU A 328 22.39 12.44 -7.07
C LEU A 328 23.06 11.39 -7.95
N VAL A 329 24.09 11.77 -8.72
CA VAL A 329 24.87 10.82 -9.52
C VAL A 329 25.50 9.78 -8.60
N TRP A 330 26.18 10.22 -7.54
CA TRP A 330 26.75 9.34 -6.54
C TRP A 330 25.70 8.38 -5.95
N LEU A 331 24.56 8.90 -5.52
CA LEU A 331 23.44 8.12 -4.95
C LEU A 331 22.95 7.02 -5.89
N VAL A 332 22.91 7.30 -7.19
CA VAL A 332 22.42 6.38 -8.23
C VAL A 332 23.51 5.38 -8.66
N THR A 333 24.79 5.70 -8.47
CA THR A 333 25.93 4.87 -8.92
C THR A 333 26.72 4.17 -7.82
N VAL A 334 26.52 4.54 -6.54
CA VAL A 334 27.39 4.12 -5.44
C VAL A 334 27.30 2.61 -5.15
N GLU A 335 26.11 2.03 -5.15
CA GLU A 335 26.00 0.58 -5.03
C GLU A 335 25.92 -0.10 -6.39
N THR A 336 26.89 -0.98 -6.63
CA THR A 336 26.78 -2.07 -7.60
C THR A 336 26.12 -3.28 -6.93
N THR A 337 24.92 -3.14 -6.37
CA THR A 337 24.13 -4.31 -5.93
C THR A 337 23.57 -5.03 -7.15
N ALA A 338 24.51 -5.64 -7.87
CA ALA A 338 24.31 -6.73 -8.79
C ALA A 338 23.94 -7.97 -7.97
N LEU A 339 22.65 -8.27 -7.88
CA LEU A 339 22.30 -9.55 -8.45
C LEU A 339 22.16 -9.28 -9.93
N ALA A 340 23.26 -9.40 -10.68
CA ALA A 340 23.12 -9.73 -12.09
C ALA A 340 22.22 -10.97 -12.08
N THR A 341 20.99 -10.84 -12.57
CA THR A 341 20.22 -12.03 -12.91
C THR A 341 21.16 -12.78 -13.83
N ARG A 342 21.70 -13.91 -13.36
CA ARG A 342 22.33 -14.85 -14.29
C ARG A 342 21.34 -14.98 -15.44
N PRO A 343 21.78 -14.92 -16.72
CA PRO A 343 20.87 -15.26 -17.81
C PRO A 343 20.16 -16.55 -17.40
N PRO A 344 18.84 -16.68 -17.62
CA PRO A 344 18.12 -17.89 -17.28
C PRO A 344 18.97 -19.05 -17.79
N VAL A 345 19.39 -19.91 -16.87
CA VAL A 345 20.32 -20.97 -17.24
C VAL A 345 19.51 -21.91 -18.13
N ASP A 346 19.81 -21.87 -19.43
CA ASP A 346 19.07 -22.63 -20.43
C ASP A 346 19.15 -24.15 -20.17
N ASP A 347 20.15 -24.58 -19.38
CA ASP A 347 20.29 -25.94 -18.89
C ASP A 347 20.55 -25.97 -17.37
N LEU A 348 19.50 -26.32 -16.60
CA LEU A 348 19.54 -26.43 -15.13
C LEU A 348 20.61 -27.40 -14.60
N LYS A 349 21.25 -28.19 -15.47
CA LYS A 349 22.26 -29.21 -15.11
C LYS A 349 23.65 -28.65 -14.81
N ASP A 350 23.97 -27.45 -15.29
CA ASP A 350 25.33 -26.87 -15.16
C ASP A 350 25.45 -25.81 -14.05
N LEU A 351 24.40 -25.63 -13.24
CA LEU A 351 24.39 -24.71 -12.11
C LEU A 351 25.06 -25.32 -10.87
N VAL A 352 26.37 -25.10 -10.72
CA VAL A 352 26.99 -25.16 -9.39
C VAL A 352 26.60 -23.87 -8.65
N ALA A 353 25.65 -24.01 -7.72
CA ALA A 353 25.21 -22.92 -6.86
C ALA A 353 26.36 -22.45 -5.96
N TYR A 354 26.81 -21.21 -6.15
CA TYR A 354 27.74 -20.57 -5.21
C TYR A 354 26.90 -19.85 -4.15
N ALA A 355 26.76 -20.48 -2.98
CA ALA A 355 26.13 -19.90 -1.80
C ALA A 355 27.13 -18.97 -1.07
N PRO A 356 26.72 -17.79 -0.57
CA PRO A 356 27.61 -16.90 0.17
C PRO A 356 28.13 -17.57 1.45
N LEU A 357 29.47 -17.56 1.58
CA LEU A 357 30.25 -18.12 2.68
C LEU A 357 30.12 -17.26 3.96
N GLN A 358 29.09 -17.55 4.75
CA GLN A 358 29.22 -17.96 6.15
C GLN A 358 27.86 -18.49 6.57
N ALA A 359 27.71 -19.81 6.45
CA ALA A 359 26.59 -20.51 7.02
C ALA A 359 26.59 -20.29 8.53
N THR A 360 25.48 -19.77 9.08
CA THR A 360 25.05 -20.21 10.41
C THR A 360 25.22 -21.72 10.42
N LYS A 361 25.97 -22.30 11.38
CA LYS A 361 26.15 -23.75 11.46
C LYS A 361 24.76 -24.41 11.42
N ILE A 362 24.38 -24.88 10.24
CA ILE A 362 23.33 -25.87 10.10
C ILE A 362 23.97 -27.13 10.70
N PRO A 363 23.34 -27.80 11.67
CA PRO A 363 23.80 -29.10 12.11
C PRO A 363 24.02 -29.96 10.86
N GLU A 364 25.19 -30.59 10.73
CA GLU A 364 25.41 -31.59 9.70
C GLU A 364 24.28 -32.61 9.81
N TYR A 365 23.48 -32.70 8.75
CA TYR A 365 22.43 -33.69 8.61
C TYR A 365 23.09 -35.07 8.60
N SER A 366 22.77 -35.90 9.58
CA SER A 366 23.05 -37.33 9.51
C SER A 366 22.02 -37.94 8.54
N PRO A 367 22.44 -38.61 7.46
CA PRO A 367 21.54 -39.32 6.55
C PRO A 367 20.72 -40.43 7.21
N ASP A 368 21.01 -40.75 8.48
CA ASP A 368 20.41 -41.87 9.21
C ASP A 368 19.16 -41.44 10.02
N ALA A 369 18.72 -40.19 9.93
CA ALA A 369 17.56 -39.65 10.63
C ALA A 369 16.62 -38.86 9.70
N VAL A 370 16.00 -39.51 8.72
CA VAL A 370 14.75 -39.02 8.11
C VAL A 370 13.62 -39.70 8.89
N ALA A 371 12.60 -38.96 9.33
CA ALA A 371 11.39 -39.61 9.84
C ALA A 371 10.80 -40.49 8.73
N ASP A 372 10.59 -41.78 9.02
CA ASP A 372 9.97 -42.71 8.05
C ASP A 372 8.46 -42.43 7.96
N LEU A 373 8.11 -41.43 7.15
CA LEU A 373 6.73 -41.00 6.89
C LEU A 373 6.17 -41.62 5.59
N GLY A 374 6.91 -42.52 4.95
CA GLY A 374 6.59 -43.06 3.62
C GLY A 374 6.94 -42.16 2.44
N ASP A 375 6.89 -42.72 1.24
CA ASP A 375 7.37 -42.06 0.00
C ASP A 375 6.27 -41.38 -0.82
N THR A 376 4.99 -41.62 -0.50
CA THR A 376 3.84 -41.09 -1.25
C THR A 376 2.69 -40.71 -0.33
N TRP A 377 1.72 -39.94 -0.84
CA TRP A 377 0.55 -39.52 -0.05
C TRP A 377 -0.18 -40.71 0.58
N TYR A 378 -0.46 -41.76 -0.20
CA TYR A 378 -1.18 -42.96 0.25
C TYR A 378 -0.29 -43.98 0.99
N ASP A 379 1.02 -43.72 1.14
CA ASP A 379 1.96 -44.61 1.81
C ASP A 379 2.52 -44.03 3.11
N GLY A 380 1.86 -43.01 3.69
CA GLY A 380 2.15 -42.51 5.04
C GLY A 380 2.12 -40.98 5.17
N ILE A 381 2.50 -40.27 4.10
CA ILE A 381 2.60 -38.80 4.12
C ILE A 381 1.23 -38.15 4.36
N GLY A 382 0.18 -38.65 3.69
CA GLY A 382 -1.17 -38.14 3.84
C GLY A 382 -1.72 -38.37 5.25
N THR A 383 -1.39 -39.51 5.87
CA THR A 383 -1.76 -39.81 7.26
C THR A 383 -1.08 -38.83 8.22
N PHE A 384 0.23 -38.64 8.08
CA PHE A 384 0.97 -37.68 8.90
C PHE A 384 0.43 -36.25 8.78
N ILE A 385 0.16 -35.79 7.55
CA ILE A 385 -0.39 -34.45 7.30
C ILE A 385 -1.80 -34.32 7.90
N ASN A 386 -2.64 -35.34 7.73
CA ASN A 386 -3.98 -35.34 8.30
C ASN A 386 -3.95 -35.31 9.83
N ASP A 387 -3.07 -36.08 10.45
CA ASP A 387 -2.99 -36.18 11.91
C ASP A 387 -2.38 -34.91 12.53
N SER A 388 -1.42 -34.29 11.84
CA SER A 388 -0.74 -33.08 12.32
C SER A 388 -1.52 -31.79 12.02
N CYS A 389 -2.24 -31.74 10.90
CA CYS A 389 -2.81 -30.50 10.37
C CYS A 389 -4.32 -30.57 10.12
N GLY A 390 -4.88 -31.78 9.95
CA GLY A 390 -6.26 -32.00 9.52
C GLY A 390 -7.33 -31.57 10.53
N PHE A 391 -6.99 -31.51 11.83
CA PHE A 391 -7.92 -31.00 12.85
C PHE A 391 -8.34 -29.55 12.57
N CYS A 392 -7.36 -28.70 12.24
CA CYS A 392 -7.56 -27.28 11.94
C CYS A 392 -7.87 -27.04 10.45
N HIS A 393 -7.28 -27.83 9.54
CA HIS A 393 -7.40 -27.66 8.09
C HIS A 393 -8.17 -28.82 7.44
N LYS A 394 -9.50 -28.76 7.52
CA LYS A 394 -10.44 -29.79 7.04
C LYS A 394 -11.44 -29.25 6.02
N ALA A 395 -12.11 -30.17 5.32
CA ALA A 395 -13.05 -29.88 4.24
C ALA A 395 -14.18 -28.89 4.63
N GLU A 396 -14.80 -29.05 5.80
CA GLU A 396 -15.87 -28.17 6.29
C GLU A 396 -15.46 -27.46 7.58
N GLY A 397 -15.52 -26.12 7.57
CA GLY A 397 -15.14 -25.30 8.71
C GLY A 397 -13.63 -25.25 8.99
N GLY A 398 -12.78 -25.75 8.07
CA GLY A 398 -11.33 -25.67 8.18
C GLY A 398 -10.78 -24.25 8.00
N LEU A 399 -9.72 -23.94 8.73
CA LEU A 399 -9.07 -22.63 8.71
C LEU A 399 -8.45 -22.33 7.35
N GLY A 400 -8.61 -21.08 6.90
CA GLY A 400 -8.02 -20.58 5.66
C GLY A 400 -8.60 -21.19 4.38
N GLU A 401 -9.80 -21.78 4.45
CA GLU A 401 -10.44 -22.56 3.36
C GLU A 401 -9.52 -23.68 2.84
N LEU A 402 -8.62 -24.17 3.70
CA LEU A 402 -7.63 -25.18 3.37
C LEU A 402 -8.10 -26.55 3.88
N ASN A 403 -8.07 -27.54 3.01
CA ASN A 403 -8.34 -28.93 3.34
C ASN A 403 -7.06 -29.78 3.20
N LEU A 404 -6.49 -30.22 4.32
CA LEU A 404 -5.31 -31.10 4.35
C LEU A 404 -5.67 -32.56 4.66
N THR A 405 -6.96 -32.90 4.76
CA THR A 405 -7.39 -34.29 5.00
C THR A 405 -7.44 -35.13 3.72
N THR A 406 -7.27 -34.51 2.55
CA THR A 406 -7.23 -35.19 1.24
C THR A 406 -6.09 -34.69 0.37
N TYR A 407 -5.61 -35.56 -0.52
CA TYR A 407 -4.53 -35.24 -1.45
C TYR A 407 -4.91 -34.07 -2.38
N GLU A 408 -6.11 -34.13 -2.93
CA GLU A 408 -6.63 -33.10 -3.83
C GLU A 408 -6.81 -31.77 -3.09
N GLY A 409 -7.19 -31.80 -1.81
CA GLY A 409 -7.31 -30.61 -0.97
C GLY A 409 -5.96 -29.94 -0.73
N ALA A 410 -4.91 -30.73 -0.43
CA ALA A 410 -3.57 -30.21 -0.20
C ALA A 410 -2.96 -29.55 -1.45
N LEU A 411 -3.27 -30.07 -2.65
CA LEU A 411 -2.86 -29.49 -3.93
C LEU A 411 -3.71 -28.30 -4.36
N ALA A 412 -5.03 -28.35 -4.15
CA ALA A 412 -5.92 -27.23 -4.45
C ALA A 412 -5.55 -26.02 -3.58
N GLY A 413 -5.20 -26.26 -2.32
CA GLY A 413 -4.85 -25.23 -1.36
C GLY A 413 -6.06 -24.46 -0.85
N GLY A 414 -5.79 -23.37 -0.12
CA GLY A 414 -6.81 -22.47 0.43
C GLY A 414 -6.59 -21.04 -0.04
N LEU A 415 -6.96 -20.07 0.80
CA LEU A 415 -6.84 -18.62 0.50
C LEU A 415 -5.41 -18.16 0.16
N SER A 416 -4.39 -18.90 0.60
CA SER A 416 -2.97 -18.61 0.33
C SER A 416 -2.41 -19.35 -0.90
N GLY A 417 -3.27 -20.02 -1.67
CA GLY A 417 -2.90 -20.88 -2.80
C GLY A 417 -2.56 -22.31 -2.38
N PRO A 418 -2.01 -23.13 -3.31
CA PRO A 418 -1.66 -24.54 -3.08
C PRO A 418 -0.79 -24.72 -1.85
N ALA A 419 -1.21 -25.58 -0.91
CA ALA A 419 -0.42 -25.87 0.29
C ALA A 419 0.81 -26.71 -0.07
N VAL A 420 0.66 -27.62 -1.03
CA VAL A 420 1.74 -28.41 -1.61
C VAL A 420 2.00 -27.94 -3.03
N LYS A 421 3.26 -27.58 -3.32
CA LYS A 421 3.72 -27.26 -4.68
C LYS A 421 4.73 -28.33 -5.12
N PRO A 422 4.29 -29.30 -5.95
CA PRO A 422 5.16 -30.37 -6.45
C PRO A 422 6.48 -29.84 -7.01
N GLY A 423 7.60 -30.44 -6.62
CA GLY A 423 8.96 -30.07 -7.05
C GLY A 423 9.52 -28.80 -6.40
N ALA A 424 8.82 -28.21 -5.43
CA ALA A 424 9.15 -26.89 -4.89
C ALA A 424 8.92 -26.81 -3.38
N SER A 425 9.57 -27.68 -2.60
CA SER A 425 9.43 -27.74 -1.14
C SER A 425 9.79 -26.42 -0.45
N GLY A 426 10.84 -25.73 -0.93
CA GLY A 426 11.31 -24.47 -0.38
C GLY A 426 10.35 -23.28 -0.51
N VAL A 427 9.28 -23.41 -1.30
CA VAL A 427 8.22 -22.40 -1.46
C VAL A 427 6.81 -22.97 -1.24
N SER A 428 6.73 -24.22 -0.77
CA SER A 428 5.47 -24.88 -0.43
C SER A 428 4.98 -24.39 0.94
N PRO A 429 3.77 -23.82 1.03
CA PRO A 429 3.21 -23.35 2.29
C PRO A 429 3.19 -24.42 3.39
N LEU A 430 2.98 -25.69 3.05
CA LEU A 430 3.01 -26.81 4.00
C LEU A 430 4.34 -26.92 4.76
N ILE A 431 5.45 -26.47 4.17
CA ILE A 431 6.77 -26.43 4.81
C ILE A 431 6.95 -25.12 5.59
N ILE A 432 6.55 -23.99 5.02
CA ILE A 432 6.90 -22.66 5.54
C ILE A 432 6.05 -22.25 6.75
N TRP A 433 4.74 -22.48 6.69
CA TRP A 433 3.81 -21.92 7.67
C TRP A 433 3.91 -22.55 9.06
N PRO A 434 4.07 -23.88 9.20
CA PRO A 434 4.27 -24.50 10.51
C PRO A 434 5.55 -24.08 11.23
N GLN A 435 6.47 -23.38 10.55
CA GLN A 435 7.72 -22.89 11.14
C GLN A 435 7.62 -21.46 11.68
N ARG A 436 6.47 -20.80 11.54
CA ARG A 436 6.28 -19.45 12.10
C ARG A 436 5.96 -19.55 13.59
N GLU A 437 6.55 -18.66 14.38
CA GLU A 437 6.33 -18.60 15.84
C GLU A 437 4.86 -18.44 16.24
N ASP A 438 4.01 -17.93 15.34
CA ASP A 438 2.57 -17.71 15.54
C ASP A 438 1.68 -18.89 15.10
N HIS A 439 2.25 -20.01 14.65
CA HIS A 439 1.51 -21.21 14.25
C HIS A 439 1.44 -22.25 15.40
N PRO A 440 0.27 -22.83 15.71
CA PRO A 440 0.13 -23.74 16.86
C PRO A 440 0.83 -25.09 16.67
N VAL A 441 1.00 -25.53 15.42
CA VAL A 441 1.68 -26.80 15.08
C VAL A 441 3.08 -26.50 14.55
N HIS A 442 4.10 -27.07 15.19
CA HIS A 442 5.50 -26.99 14.75
C HIS A 442 6.01 -28.40 14.42
N LEU A 443 6.55 -28.55 13.21
CA LEU A 443 7.15 -29.80 12.76
C LEU A 443 8.64 -29.84 13.14
N ASP A 444 9.11 -31.01 13.56
CA ASP A 444 10.54 -31.21 13.84
C ASP A 444 11.36 -31.27 12.54
N GLN A 445 12.69 -31.29 12.68
CA GLN A 445 13.59 -31.25 11.52
C GLN A 445 13.51 -32.52 10.66
N ASP A 446 13.25 -33.68 11.25
CA ASP A 446 13.22 -34.96 10.56
C ASP A 446 11.91 -35.12 9.76
N GLN A 447 10.80 -34.65 10.34
CA GLN A 447 9.50 -34.53 9.68
C GLN A 447 9.54 -33.53 8.51
N LEU A 448 10.15 -32.36 8.72
CA LEU A 448 10.34 -31.36 7.65
C LEU A 448 11.22 -31.90 6.52
N ALA A 449 12.26 -32.67 6.85
CA ALA A 449 13.12 -33.31 5.85
C ALA A 449 12.34 -34.33 5.02
N ALA A 450 11.57 -35.21 5.65
CA ALA A 450 10.72 -36.19 4.96
C ALA A 450 9.71 -35.52 4.02
N LEU A 451 8.99 -34.49 4.49
CA LEU A 451 8.05 -33.75 3.66
C LEU A 451 8.73 -33.01 2.50
N ARG A 452 9.92 -32.45 2.70
CA ARG A 452 10.68 -31.80 1.62
C ARG A 452 11.06 -32.80 0.52
N ILE A 453 11.54 -33.98 0.91
CA ILE A 453 11.90 -35.06 -0.03
C ILE A 453 10.67 -35.46 -0.85
N TRP A 454 9.53 -35.72 -0.20
CA TRP A 454 8.29 -36.08 -0.91
C TRP A 454 7.83 -34.98 -1.87
N ILE A 455 7.82 -33.71 -1.44
CA ILE A 455 7.40 -32.59 -2.29
C ILE A 455 8.35 -32.43 -3.48
N ASP A 456 9.67 -32.45 -3.25
CA ASP A 456 10.67 -32.27 -4.30
C ASP A 456 10.67 -33.44 -5.30
N ASN A 457 10.27 -34.63 -4.86
CA ASN A 457 10.00 -35.79 -5.73
C ASN A 457 8.65 -35.70 -6.49
N GLY A 458 8.01 -34.53 -6.49
CA GLY A 458 6.78 -34.26 -7.25
C GLY A 458 5.50 -34.51 -6.48
N ALA A 459 5.59 -34.62 -5.15
CA ALA A 459 4.45 -34.82 -4.24
C ALA A 459 3.52 -35.96 -4.70
N LEU A 460 4.09 -37.12 -5.03
CA LEU A 460 3.35 -38.20 -5.68
C LEU A 460 2.23 -38.75 -4.78
N PRO A 461 1.04 -39.06 -5.35
CA PRO A 461 -0.06 -39.62 -4.57
C PRO A 461 0.22 -41.07 -4.14
N GLY A 462 0.94 -41.85 -4.95
CA GLY A 462 1.09 -43.29 -4.77
C GLY A 462 -0.11 -44.09 -5.26
N GLU A 463 -0.05 -45.42 -5.12
CA GLU A 463 -1.18 -46.30 -5.40
C GLU A 463 -2.13 -46.33 -4.19
N MET A 464 -3.44 -46.13 -4.41
CA MET A 464 -4.45 -46.38 -3.38
C MET A 464 -4.43 -47.87 -3.03
N LYS A 465 -3.79 -48.25 -1.92
CA LYS A 465 -4.00 -49.57 -1.32
C LYS A 465 -5.48 -49.63 -0.93
N ALA A 466 -6.24 -50.51 -1.58
CA ALA A 466 -7.65 -50.71 -1.28
C ALA A 466 -7.80 -51.28 0.14
N THR A 467 -7.95 -50.41 1.12
CA THR A 467 -8.46 -50.78 2.45
C THR A 467 -9.97 -51.01 2.34
N PRO A 468 -10.55 -51.95 3.11
CA PRO A 468 -12.00 -52.18 3.08
C PRO A 468 -12.71 -50.89 3.47
N PRO A 469 -13.92 -50.63 2.93
CA PRO A 469 -14.68 -49.44 3.28
C PRO A 469 -14.80 -49.33 4.80
N PRO A 470 -14.65 -48.13 5.40
CA PRO A 470 -14.94 -47.96 6.81
C PRO A 470 -16.38 -48.40 7.02
N GLN A 471 -16.54 -49.47 7.80
CA GLN A 471 -17.82 -49.89 8.34
C GLN A 471 -18.40 -48.65 9.04
N PRO A 472 -19.69 -48.30 8.83
CA PRO A 472 -20.28 -47.16 9.49
C PRO A 472 -20.23 -47.41 10.99
N THR A 473 -19.24 -46.82 11.66
CA THR A 473 -19.25 -46.70 13.11
C THR A 473 -20.48 -45.87 13.39
N ALA A 474 -21.45 -46.50 14.03
CA ALA A 474 -22.72 -45.88 14.38
C ALA A 474 -22.45 -44.51 14.98
N THR A 475 -23.08 -43.50 14.41
CA THR A 475 -23.42 -42.27 15.11
C THR A 475 -24.07 -42.66 16.43
N SER A 476 -23.31 -42.63 17.52
CA SER A 476 -23.88 -42.49 18.85
C SER A 476 -24.39 -41.06 18.93
N ALA A 477 -25.65 -40.88 18.56
CA ALA A 477 -26.44 -39.73 19.01
C ALA A 477 -26.37 -39.67 20.54
N PRO A 478 -26.32 -38.47 21.14
CA PRO A 478 -26.09 -38.33 22.56
C PRO A 478 -27.30 -38.91 23.29
N SER A 479 -27.06 -39.90 24.14
CA SER A 479 -28.08 -40.37 25.07
C SER A 479 -27.40 -40.90 26.32
N SER A 480 -27.10 -39.98 27.21
CA SER A 480 -27.35 -40.12 28.64
C SER A 480 -27.49 -38.70 29.17
N GLU A 481 -28.67 -38.36 29.68
CA GLU A 481 -28.88 -37.14 30.46
C GLU A 481 -27.87 -37.13 31.61
N VAL A 482 -26.86 -36.28 31.49
CA VAL A 482 -25.97 -35.94 32.60
C VAL A 482 -26.82 -35.11 33.56
N THR A 483 -27.35 -35.77 34.59
CA THR A 483 -27.94 -35.08 35.74
C THR A 483 -26.80 -34.59 36.63
N ALA A 484 -26.94 -33.41 37.22
CA ALA A 484 -25.93 -32.74 38.04
C ALA A 484 -25.40 -33.56 39.25
N GLU A 485 -25.96 -34.74 39.51
CA GLU A 485 -25.62 -35.62 40.63
C GLU A 485 -24.50 -36.64 40.31
N ASN A 486 -24.10 -36.82 39.05
CA ASN A 486 -23.04 -37.76 38.64
C ASN A 486 -21.99 -37.13 37.71
N VAL A 487 -21.70 -35.83 37.81
CA VAL A 487 -20.69 -35.17 36.97
C VAL A 487 -19.31 -35.33 37.60
N THR A 488 -18.42 -36.10 36.98
CA THR A 488 -17.06 -36.34 37.48
C THR A 488 -16.04 -36.18 36.36
N TYR A 489 -14.76 -36.05 36.71
CA TYR A 489 -13.71 -35.91 35.70
C TYR A 489 -13.71 -37.10 34.75
N ALA A 490 -13.68 -38.32 35.31
CA ALA A 490 -13.58 -39.56 34.56
C ALA A 490 -14.75 -39.78 33.57
N ASN A 491 -15.96 -39.36 33.91
CA ASN A 491 -17.16 -39.67 33.11
C ASN A 491 -17.61 -38.56 32.15
N THR A 492 -17.23 -37.31 32.41
CA THR A 492 -17.72 -36.15 31.65
C THR A 492 -16.60 -35.29 31.08
N PHE A 493 -15.58 -34.98 31.88
CA PHE A 493 -14.57 -33.99 31.50
C PHE A 493 -13.33 -34.59 30.83
N GLN A 494 -12.99 -35.85 31.09
CA GLN A 494 -11.80 -36.48 30.51
C GLN A 494 -11.85 -36.46 28.97
N GLU A 495 -12.94 -36.95 28.38
CA GLU A 495 -13.11 -36.93 26.93
C GLU A 495 -13.27 -35.50 26.39
N LEU A 496 -13.97 -34.64 27.12
CA LEU A 496 -14.19 -33.25 26.70
C LEU A 496 -12.86 -32.47 26.63
N PHE A 497 -12.01 -32.57 27.64
CA PHE A 497 -10.70 -31.93 27.65
C PHE A 497 -9.74 -32.59 26.66
N SER A 498 -9.73 -33.92 26.56
CA SER A 498 -8.89 -34.63 25.59
C SER A 498 -9.23 -34.22 24.14
N SER A 499 -10.52 -34.21 23.79
CA SER A 499 -10.99 -33.88 22.43
C SER A 499 -10.91 -32.40 22.08
N SER A 500 -11.09 -31.50 23.05
CA SER A 500 -11.18 -30.05 22.79
C SER A 500 -9.90 -29.28 23.13
N CYS A 501 -9.07 -29.80 24.04
CA CYS A 501 -7.92 -29.09 24.59
C CYS A 501 -6.62 -29.92 24.52
N GLY A 502 -6.71 -31.25 24.52
CA GLY A 502 -5.56 -32.16 24.62
C GLY A 502 -4.54 -32.03 23.49
N PHE A 503 -4.98 -31.64 22.29
CA PHE A 503 -4.07 -31.40 21.16
C PHE A 503 -3.04 -30.30 21.45
N CYS A 504 -3.47 -29.20 22.08
CA CYS A 504 -2.59 -28.08 22.44
C CYS A 504 -2.06 -28.18 23.86
N HIS A 505 -2.78 -28.84 24.78
CA HIS A 505 -2.50 -28.90 26.21
C HIS A 505 -2.26 -30.35 26.70
N GLY A 506 -1.41 -31.10 26.02
CA GLY A 506 -0.99 -32.45 26.45
C GLY A 506 0.52 -32.67 26.42
N THR A 507 1.23 -31.94 25.57
CA THR A 507 2.71 -31.93 25.48
C THR A 507 3.29 -30.53 25.24
N SER A 508 2.42 -29.53 25.03
CA SER A 508 2.77 -28.14 24.73
C SER A 508 1.77 -27.19 25.40
N GLY A 509 1.89 -25.87 25.20
CA GLY A 509 0.91 -24.91 25.73
C GLY A 509 0.96 -24.63 27.23
N GLY A 510 1.98 -25.12 27.95
CA GLY A 510 2.26 -24.76 29.34
C GLY A 510 1.23 -25.26 30.38
N LEU A 511 0.30 -26.14 29.97
CA LEU A 511 -0.70 -26.83 30.78
C LEU A 511 -0.91 -28.23 30.20
N ASP A 512 -1.10 -29.24 31.05
CA ASP A 512 -1.40 -30.61 30.66
C ASP A 512 -2.79 -31.03 31.16
N VAL A 513 -3.72 -31.30 30.24
CA VAL A 513 -5.10 -31.70 30.51
C VAL A 513 -5.33 -33.21 30.35
N SER A 514 -4.27 -34.00 30.11
CA SER A 514 -4.37 -35.44 29.84
C SER A 514 -4.80 -36.27 31.05
N THR A 515 -4.58 -35.76 32.26
CA THR A 515 -4.98 -36.41 33.52
C THR A 515 -5.64 -35.44 34.48
N TYR A 516 -6.40 -35.95 35.44
CA TYR A 516 -7.01 -35.14 36.51
C TYR A 516 -5.94 -34.41 37.33
N GLU A 517 -4.90 -35.15 37.73
CA GLU A 517 -3.80 -34.61 38.55
C GLU A 517 -3.08 -33.45 37.86
N SER A 518 -2.76 -33.58 36.57
CA SER A 518 -2.10 -32.53 35.79
C SER A 518 -3.01 -31.31 35.58
N LEU A 519 -4.31 -31.54 35.35
CA LEU A 519 -5.31 -30.49 35.17
C LEU A 519 -5.50 -29.65 36.45
N VAL A 520 -5.54 -30.29 37.62
CA VAL A 520 -5.67 -29.61 38.92
C VAL A 520 -4.37 -28.90 39.30
N ALA A 521 -3.22 -29.56 39.13
CA ALA A 521 -1.90 -28.98 39.40
C ALA A 521 -1.67 -27.68 38.62
N GLY A 522 -2.18 -27.62 37.39
CA GLY A 522 -2.07 -26.44 36.54
C GLY A 522 -0.71 -26.30 35.88
N GLY A 523 -0.42 -25.08 35.43
CA GLY A 523 0.66 -24.80 34.52
C GLY A 523 1.38 -23.49 34.79
N ASP A 524 2.03 -22.94 33.77
CA ASP A 524 2.81 -21.70 33.85
C ASP A 524 2.00 -20.48 34.33
N SER A 525 0.67 -20.53 34.13
CA SER A 525 -0.28 -19.47 34.50
C SER A 525 -0.94 -19.69 35.86
N GLY A 526 -0.56 -20.74 36.60
CA GLY A 526 -1.13 -21.09 37.90
C GLY A 526 -2.00 -22.35 37.88
N PRO A 527 -2.74 -22.64 38.98
CA PRO A 527 -3.57 -23.84 39.10
C PRO A 527 -4.63 -23.92 38.01
N GLY A 528 -4.72 -25.07 37.33
CA GLY A 528 -5.64 -25.23 36.20
C GLY A 528 -7.09 -25.28 36.68
N ILE A 529 -7.36 -26.14 37.66
CA ILE A 529 -8.62 -26.24 38.39
C ILE A 529 -8.36 -26.16 39.90
N VAL A 530 -9.06 -25.25 40.58
CA VAL A 530 -9.09 -25.15 42.04
C VAL A 530 -10.43 -25.68 42.54
N PRO A 531 -10.48 -26.87 43.16
CA PRO A 531 -11.71 -27.43 43.70
C PRO A 531 -12.48 -26.46 44.59
N GLY A 532 -13.74 -26.22 44.28
CA GLY A 532 -14.64 -25.31 45.02
C GLY A 532 -14.55 -23.84 44.63
N ASP A 533 -13.60 -23.44 43.78
CA ASP A 533 -13.37 -22.04 43.42
C ASP A 533 -13.13 -21.84 41.90
N PRO A 534 -14.21 -21.60 41.11
CA PRO A 534 -14.08 -21.29 39.69
C PRO A 534 -13.31 -19.99 39.44
N ASP A 535 -13.43 -19.01 40.34
CA ASP A 535 -12.77 -17.71 40.19
C ASP A 535 -11.27 -17.78 40.52
N ALA A 536 -10.79 -18.90 41.09
CA ALA A 536 -9.37 -19.21 41.23
C ALA A 536 -8.87 -20.24 40.20
N SER A 537 -9.76 -20.80 39.38
CA SER A 537 -9.44 -21.82 38.37
C SER A 537 -9.10 -21.17 37.02
N VAL A 538 -7.82 -21.20 36.63
CA VAL A 538 -7.34 -20.52 35.41
C VAL A 538 -8.04 -21.01 34.15
N VAL A 539 -8.33 -22.31 34.05
CA VAL A 539 -9.05 -22.89 32.90
C VAL A 539 -10.46 -22.29 32.77
N TYR A 540 -11.18 -22.14 33.88
CA TYR A 540 -12.52 -21.54 33.85
C TYR A 540 -12.47 -20.03 33.56
N GLN A 541 -11.52 -19.29 34.15
CA GLN A 541 -11.37 -17.85 33.89
C GLN A 541 -11.14 -17.56 32.40
N LEU A 542 -10.23 -18.30 31.76
CA LEU A 542 -9.89 -18.10 30.35
C LEU A 542 -11.06 -18.47 29.44
N GLN A 543 -11.75 -19.56 29.73
CA GLN A 543 -12.94 -19.96 29.00
C GLN A 543 -14.11 -18.98 29.22
N ALA A 544 -14.28 -18.42 30.42
CA ALA A 544 -15.34 -17.46 30.71
C ALA A 544 -15.06 -16.05 30.18
N ALA A 545 -13.79 -15.66 30.05
CA ALA A 545 -13.39 -14.38 29.49
C ALA A 545 -13.69 -14.27 27.99
N GLY A 546 -13.83 -15.40 27.29
CA GLY A 546 -14.10 -15.44 25.86
C GLY A 546 -12.99 -14.78 25.03
N GLU A 547 -11.76 -14.75 25.56
CA GLU A 547 -10.60 -14.41 24.76
C GLU A 547 -10.52 -15.39 23.58
N ASN A 548 -10.08 -14.96 22.39
CA ASN A 548 -10.08 -15.75 21.15
C ASN A 548 -9.14 -16.98 21.22
N HIS A 549 -9.44 -17.92 22.10
CA HIS A 549 -8.75 -19.18 22.32
C HIS A 549 -9.46 -20.27 21.53
N PHE A 550 -8.68 -21.11 20.84
CA PHE A 550 -9.21 -22.03 19.83
C PHE A 550 -10.07 -23.17 20.38
N GLY A 551 -9.80 -23.60 21.63
CA GLY A 551 -10.56 -24.65 22.33
C GLY A 551 -11.68 -24.10 23.20
N GLN A 552 -12.50 -23.20 22.67
CA GLN A 552 -13.55 -22.51 23.43
C GLN A 552 -14.77 -23.44 23.66
N PHE A 553 -15.16 -23.61 24.91
CA PHE A 553 -16.36 -24.34 25.30
C PHE A 553 -17.64 -23.58 24.92
N SER A 554 -18.70 -24.33 24.60
CA SER A 554 -20.04 -23.77 24.45
C SER A 554 -20.53 -23.18 25.78
N GLU A 555 -21.53 -22.29 25.74
CA GLU A 555 -22.11 -21.71 26.96
C GLU A 555 -22.65 -22.80 27.92
N GLU A 556 -23.18 -23.89 27.38
CA GLU A 556 -23.66 -25.05 28.15
C GLU A 556 -22.50 -25.82 28.81
N GLN A 557 -21.43 -26.08 28.06
CA GLN A 557 -20.24 -26.76 28.57
C GLN A 557 -19.50 -25.93 29.63
N LEU A 558 -19.44 -24.60 29.45
CA LEU A 558 -18.85 -23.69 30.41
C LEU A 558 -19.66 -23.62 31.71
N THR A 559 -21.00 -23.66 31.61
CA THR A 559 -21.89 -23.73 32.77
C THR A 559 -21.68 -25.04 33.53
N LEU A 560 -21.60 -26.16 32.82
CA LEU A 560 -21.33 -27.47 33.41
C LEU A 560 -19.95 -27.53 34.09
N LEU A 561 -18.93 -26.95 33.47
CA LEU A 561 -17.59 -26.83 34.05
C LEU A 561 -17.63 -26.04 35.37
N LYS A 562 -18.35 -24.93 35.42
CA LYS A 562 -18.50 -24.11 36.63
C LYS A 562 -19.13 -24.90 37.77
N GLU A 563 -20.21 -25.62 37.50
CA GLU A 563 -20.96 -26.39 38.50
C GLU A 563 -20.12 -27.54 39.05
N TRP A 564 -19.37 -28.24 38.20
CA TRP A 564 -18.45 -29.29 38.63
C TRP A 564 -17.30 -28.76 39.51
N ILE A 565 -16.72 -27.60 39.17
CA ILE A 565 -15.69 -26.97 40.02
C ILE A 565 -16.28 -26.61 41.39
N LEU A 566 -17.47 -26.00 41.43
CA LEU A 566 -18.16 -25.65 42.68
C LEU A 566 -18.49 -26.87 43.54
N ALA A 567 -18.76 -28.02 42.92
CA ALA A 567 -18.98 -29.29 43.61
C ALA A 567 -17.70 -29.92 44.19
N GLY A 568 -16.55 -29.24 44.08
CA GLY A 568 -15.27 -29.74 44.58
C GLY A 568 -14.49 -30.54 43.53
N ALA A 569 -14.84 -30.41 42.24
CA ALA A 569 -14.18 -31.05 41.11
C ALA A 569 -13.90 -32.55 41.34
N PRO A 570 -14.92 -33.38 41.65
CA PRO A 570 -14.73 -34.80 41.92
C PRO A 570 -14.10 -35.53 40.72
N GLU A 571 -13.09 -36.35 41.00
CA GLU A 571 -12.35 -37.14 40.00
C GLU A 571 -13.19 -38.32 39.48
N ASP A 572 -13.80 -39.09 40.39
CA ASP A 572 -14.55 -40.33 40.12
C ASP A 572 -16.05 -40.23 40.38
#